data_AF-A0A7S3JNV7-F1
#
_entry.id   AF-A0A7S3JNV7-F1
#
_cell.length_a   1.000
_cell.length_b   1.000
_cell.length_c   1.000
_cell.angle_alpha   90.00
_cell.angle_beta   90.00
_cell.angle_gamma   90.00
#
_symmetry.space_group_name_H-M   'P 1'
#
loop_
_entity.id
_entity.type
_entity.pdbx_description
1 polymer ?
#
loop_
_entity_poly.entity_id
_entity_poly.type
_entity_poly.pdbx_seq_one_letter_code
_entity_poly.pdbx_strand_id
1 'polypeptide(L)'
;VFLLLIYNLKLLFLLIRRCSGELTYCSGVRRSRDAIVWLGQRKHSSYDATHKNTLNASMTSVAQMYSMVHEADVLLWHENDLSQADADALVKKTNIRFCVLSKATGWGRPSSQIHVEASRKGRWSEGYLSMIRWYAITCWQILVNLGYEYAMRFDDDSFLLSRIDYNLFTILRKTGAKYGFRSVARECDRNFGFFVDKYISQSQ
;
A
#
# COMPACT_ATOMS: atom_id res chain seq x y z
N VAL A 1 -13.15 8.16 -3.40
CA VAL A 1 -12.04 8.71 -4.24
C VAL A 1 -11.14 7.52 -4.54
N PHE A 2 -11.02 7.11 -5.79
CA PHE A 2 -10.33 5.85 -6.14
C PHE A 2 -8.88 6.12 -6.54
N LEU A 3 -7.93 5.48 -5.83
CA LEU A 3 -6.51 5.71 -6.03
C LEU A 3 -5.80 4.40 -6.38
N LEU A 4 -5.74 4.08 -7.68
CA LEU A 4 -4.82 3.07 -8.20
C LEU A 4 -3.46 3.73 -8.37
N LEU A 5 -2.47 3.32 -7.57
CA LEU A 5 -1.08 3.78 -7.71
C LEU A 5 -0.17 2.63 -8.06
N ILE A 6 0.65 2.78 -9.09
CA ILE A 6 1.68 1.80 -9.42
C ILE A 6 3.05 2.45 -9.38
N TYR A 7 3.98 1.95 -8.55
CA TYR A 7 5.32 2.53 -8.36
C TYR A 7 6.43 1.60 -8.84
N ASN A 8 7.49 2.16 -9.43
CA ASN A 8 8.79 1.51 -9.60
C ASN A 8 9.64 1.73 -8.34
N LEU A 9 10.01 0.63 -7.69
CA LEU A 9 10.66 0.64 -6.38
C LEU A 9 12.19 0.79 -6.43
N LYS A 10 12.83 0.55 -7.60
CA LYS A 10 14.30 0.60 -7.74
C LYS A 10 14.85 2.02 -7.74
N LEU A 11 14.06 3.01 -8.14
CA LEU A 11 14.54 4.39 -8.32
C LEU A 11 14.33 5.27 -7.08
N LEU A 12 13.57 4.80 -6.10
CA LEU A 12 13.26 5.56 -4.89
C LEU A 12 14.44 5.60 -3.90
N PHE A 13 15.43 4.69 -4.02
CA PHE A 13 16.51 4.58 -3.02
C PHE A 13 17.84 4.11 -3.63
N LEU A 14 18.72 5.07 -3.95
CA LEU A 14 20.13 4.83 -4.31
C LEU A 14 21.08 4.88 -3.11
N LEU A 15 20.56 5.06 -1.89
CA LEU A 15 21.35 5.13 -0.66
C LEU A 15 20.60 4.34 0.42
N ILE A 16 21.04 3.12 0.70
CA ILE A 16 21.04 2.43 2.02
C ILE A 16 21.47 0.97 1.79
N ARG A 17 22.48 0.52 2.56
CA ARG A 17 23.07 -0.82 2.51
C ARG A 17 22.06 -1.91 2.89
N ARG A 18 22.07 -3.02 2.15
CA ARG A 18 21.39 -4.29 2.49
C ARG A 18 21.88 -4.81 3.85
N CYS A 19 21.05 -4.73 4.87
CA CYS A 19 21.14 -5.62 6.02
C CYS A 19 20.14 -6.77 5.80
N SER A 20 20.64 -7.89 5.28
CA SER A 20 19.89 -9.12 5.05
C SER A 20 19.75 -9.90 6.36
N GLY A 21 18.79 -9.50 7.19
CA GLY A 21 18.15 -10.40 8.14
C GLY A 21 16.79 -10.80 7.57
N GLU A 22 16.43 -12.09 7.63
CA GLU A 22 15.09 -12.57 7.24
C GLU A 22 14.05 -12.01 8.23
N LEU A 23 13.55 -10.81 7.97
CA LEU A 23 12.40 -10.26 8.66
C LEU A 23 11.16 -10.77 7.95
N THR A 24 10.62 -11.90 8.41
CA THR A 24 9.39 -12.51 7.87
C THR A 24 8.16 -11.79 8.41
N TYR A 25 7.84 -10.64 7.80
CA TYR A 25 6.59 -9.91 8.07
C TYR A 25 5.36 -10.56 7.42
N CYS A 26 5.58 -11.30 6.35
CA CYS A 26 4.55 -11.85 5.49
C CYS A 26 4.55 -13.37 5.54
N SER A 27 3.36 -13.96 5.52
CA SER A 27 3.18 -15.39 5.32
C SER A 27 3.60 -15.81 3.91
N GLY A 28 3.95 -17.11 3.79
CA GLY A 28 4.27 -17.73 2.52
C GLY A 28 5.54 -17.21 1.84
N VAL A 29 5.82 -17.77 0.66
CA VAL A 29 7.00 -17.46 -0.15
C VAL A 29 6.61 -16.53 -1.30
N ARG A 30 7.47 -15.57 -1.60
CA ARG A 30 7.34 -14.70 -2.77
C ARG A 30 7.38 -15.51 -4.05
N ARG A 31 6.45 -15.28 -4.98
CA ARG A 31 6.41 -15.96 -6.29
C ARG A 31 6.52 -15.02 -7.48
N SER A 32 6.31 -13.73 -7.26
CA SER A 32 6.44 -12.71 -8.29
C SER A 32 7.42 -11.60 -7.90
N ARG A 33 7.88 -10.86 -8.91
CA ARG A 33 8.59 -9.59 -8.73
C ARG A 33 7.63 -8.40 -8.66
N ASP A 34 6.35 -8.61 -8.97
CA ASP A 34 5.32 -7.59 -8.97
C ASP A 34 4.34 -7.87 -7.82
N ALA A 35 3.89 -6.82 -7.14
CA ALA A 35 2.96 -6.93 -6.00
C ALA A 35 1.70 -6.10 -6.23
N ILE A 36 0.58 -6.61 -5.75
CA ILE A 36 -0.65 -5.84 -5.52
C ILE A 36 -0.83 -5.73 -4.01
N VAL A 37 -1.03 -4.52 -3.50
CA VAL A 37 -0.93 -4.20 -2.08
C VAL A 37 -2.24 -3.63 -1.57
N TRP A 38 -2.79 -4.27 -0.55
CA TRP A 38 -3.86 -3.75 0.29
C TRP A 38 -3.36 -3.49 1.71
N LEU A 39 -3.94 -2.49 2.34
CA LEU A 39 -3.97 -2.37 3.79
C LEU A 39 -5.43 -2.57 4.20
N GLY A 40 -5.70 -3.63 4.95
CA GLY A 40 -7.05 -4.02 5.34
C GLY A 40 -7.23 -4.05 6.85
N GLN A 41 -8.48 -3.92 7.27
CA GLN A 41 -8.91 -4.00 8.67
C GLN A 41 -10.25 -4.76 8.70
N ARG A 42 -10.48 -5.62 9.68
CA ARG A 42 -11.77 -6.31 9.82
C ARG A 42 -12.88 -5.35 10.25
N LYS A 43 -12.53 -4.35 11.07
CA LYS A 43 -13.47 -3.32 11.56
C LYS A 43 -12.89 -1.94 11.32
N HIS A 44 -13.56 -1.15 10.48
CA HIS A 44 -13.21 0.26 10.30
C HIS A 44 -13.64 1.10 11.50
N SER A 45 -12.78 2.05 11.87
CA SER A 45 -13.09 3.08 12.88
C SER A 45 -13.90 4.25 12.29
N SER A 46 -13.94 4.39 10.96
CA SER A 46 -14.47 5.56 10.26
C SER A 46 -15.84 5.35 9.59
N TYR A 47 -16.29 4.11 9.46
CA TYR A 47 -17.56 3.76 8.80
C TYR A 47 -18.33 2.78 9.68
N ASP A 48 -19.65 2.92 9.71
CA ASP A 48 -20.52 2.10 10.53
C ASP A 48 -20.33 0.61 10.19
N ALA A 49 -20.26 -0.22 11.22
CA ALA A 49 -19.78 -1.61 11.20
C ALA A 49 -20.66 -2.61 10.40
N THR A 50 -21.54 -2.11 9.54
CA THR A 50 -22.41 -2.89 8.64
C THR A 50 -21.71 -3.27 7.32
N HIS A 51 -20.61 -2.60 6.95
CA HIS A 51 -19.80 -2.91 5.76
C HIS A 51 -18.89 -4.13 5.95
N LYS A 52 -19.43 -5.25 6.42
CA LYS A 52 -18.73 -6.51 6.72
C LYS A 52 -17.93 -7.12 5.55
N ASN A 53 -17.86 -6.50 4.37
CA ASN A 53 -17.26 -7.08 3.16
C ASN A 53 -16.70 -6.06 2.13
N THR A 54 -16.37 -4.81 2.48
CA THR A 54 -15.79 -3.87 1.47
C THR A 54 -14.49 -4.41 0.89
N LEU A 55 -13.58 -4.88 1.74
CA LEU A 55 -12.32 -5.49 1.32
C LEU A 55 -12.56 -6.66 0.36
N ASN A 56 -13.44 -7.60 0.74
CA ASN A 56 -13.69 -8.76 -0.10
C ASN A 56 -14.40 -8.39 -1.41
N ALA A 57 -15.28 -7.39 -1.40
CA ALA A 57 -15.93 -6.87 -2.61
C ALA A 57 -14.92 -6.16 -3.53
N SER A 58 -13.99 -5.40 -2.98
CA SER A 58 -12.86 -4.79 -3.70
C SER A 58 -11.99 -5.88 -4.34
N MET A 59 -11.59 -6.89 -3.56
CA MET A 59 -10.81 -8.04 -4.04
C MET A 59 -11.56 -8.85 -5.11
N THR A 60 -12.87 -9.04 -4.95
CA THR A 60 -13.73 -9.69 -5.95
C THR A 60 -13.74 -8.89 -7.25
N SER A 61 -13.89 -7.57 -7.17
CA SER A 61 -13.84 -6.69 -8.34
C SER A 61 -12.50 -6.81 -9.07
N VAL A 62 -11.37 -6.81 -8.35
CA VAL A 62 -10.06 -7.01 -8.97
C VAL A 62 -9.92 -8.40 -9.57
N ALA A 63 -10.32 -9.45 -8.85
CA ALA A 63 -10.31 -10.83 -9.32
C ALA A 63 -11.17 -11.09 -10.57
N GLN A 64 -12.21 -10.28 -10.79
CA GLN A 64 -13.08 -10.37 -11.96
C GLN A 64 -12.58 -9.51 -13.13
N MET A 65 -12.08 -8.32 -12.83
CA MET A 65 -11.80 -7.31 -13.86
C MET A 65 -10.34 -7.31 -14.31
N TYR A 66 -9.38 -7.79 -13.51
CA TYR A 66 -7.98 -7.82 -13.90
C TYR A 66 -7.53 -9.24 -14.26
N SER A 67 -7.42 -9.55 -15.55
CA SER A 67 -7.13 -10.91 -16.04
C SER A 67 -5.75 -11.42 -15.61
N MET A 68 -4.78 -10.50 -15.47
CA MET A 68 -3.39 -10.82 -15.13
C MET A 68 -3.10 -10.72 -13.63
N VAL A 69 -4.12 -10.68 -12.77
CA VAL A 69 -3.95 -10.60 -11.30
C VAL A 69 -3.10 -11.75 -10.74
N HIS A 70 -3.16 -12.93 -11.37
CA HIS A 70 -2.45 -14.15 -10.96
C HIS A 70 -0.93 -14.10 -11.23
N GLU A 71 -0.46 -13.14 -12.04
CA GLU A 71 0.97 -12.98 -12.32
C GLU A 71 1.71 -12.15 -11.24
N ALA A 72 0.98 -11.56 -10.30
CA ALA A 72 1.51 -10.78 -9.19
C ALA A 72 1.25 -11.47 -7.84
N ASP A 73 2.11 -11.19 -6.86
CA ASP A 73 1.80 -11.53 -5.47
C ASP A 73 0.77 -10.53 -4.94
N VAL A 74 -0.19 -11.01 -4.16
CA VAL A 74 -1.14 -10.14 -3.44
C VAL A 74 -0.67 -10.02 -2.00
N LEU A 75 -0.37 -8.81 -1.54
CA LEU A 75 0.07 -8.52 -0.18
C LEU A 75 -1.07 -7.84 0.58
N LEU A 76 -1.62 -8.54 1.56
CA LEU A 76 -2.63 -7.99 2.45
C LEU A 76 -1.97 -7.63 3.78
N TRP A 77 -1.79 -6.33 4.03
CA TRP A 77 -1.26 -5.81 5.28
C TRP A 77 -2.37 -5.58 6.29
N HIS A 78 -2.19 -6.04 7.53
CA HIS A 78 -3.23 -6.00 8.56
C HIS A 78 -2.65 -6.02 9.99
N GLU A 79 -3.48 -5.71 10.98
CA GLU A 79 -3.08 -5.66 12.40
C GLU A 79 -3.36 -6.99 13.11
N ASN A 80 -3.04 -8.10 12.43
CA ASN A 80 -3.31 -9.47 12.90
C ASN A 80 -4.81 -9.80 13.09
N ASP A 81 -5.68 -9.06 12.42
CA ASP A 81 -7.14 -9.16 12.52
C ASP A 81 -7.81 -9.77 11.28
N LEU A 82 -7.04 -10.08 10.23
CA LEU A 82 -7.51 -10.73 9.00
C LEU A 82 -6.96 -12.15 8.87
N SER A 83 -7.70 -12.97 8.13
CA SER A 83 -7.42 -14.38 7.86
C SER A 83 -7.70 -14.72 6.40
N GLN A 84 -7.39 -15.94 5.97
CA GLN A 84 -7.69 -16.39 4.59
C GLN A 84 -9.17 -16.27 4.22
N ALA A 85 -10.09 -16.41 5.19
CA ALA A 85 -11.52 -16.26 4.95
C ALA A 85 -11.90 -14.83 4.56
N ASP A 86 -11.11 -13.82 4.96
CA ASP A 86 -11.37 -12.41 4.66
C ASP A 86 -10.88 -12.01 3.24
N ALA A 87 -10.23 -12.92 2.51
CA ALA A 87 -9.69 -12.68 1.17
C ALA A 87 -9.99 -13.83 0.18
N ASP A 88 -11.09 -14.54 0.39
CA ASP A 88 -11.45 -15.77 -0.32
C ASP A 88 -11.47 -15.61 -1.86
N ALA A 89 -11.87 -14.44 -2.36
CA ALA A 89 -11.94 -14.12 -3.78
C ALA A 89 -10.57 -14.21 -4.51
N LEU A 90 -9.48 -13.93 -3.81
CA LEU A 90 -8.12 -13.93 -4.37
C LEU A 90 -7.28 -15.13 -3.94
N VAL A 91 -7.57 -15.75 -2.79
CA VAL A 91 -6.83 -16.91 -2.26
C VAL A 91 -6.71 -18.04 -3.28
N LYS A 92 -7.78 -18.29 -4.07
CA LYS A 92 -7.78 -19.38 -5.08
C LYS A 92 -7.19 -18.97 -6.43
N LYS A 93 -6.97 -17.68 -6.66
CA LYS A 93 -6.56 -17.13 -7.97
C LYS A 93 -5.12 -16.62 -7.99
N THR A 94 -4.55 -16.33 -6.84
CA THR A 94 -3.30 -15.58 -6.73
C THR A 94 -2.42 -16.12 -5.60
N ASN A 95 -1.14 -15.74 -5.61
CA ASN A 95 -0.27 -15.95 -4.46
C ASN A 95 -0.52 -14.84 -3.43
N ILE A 96 -1.54 -15.03 -2.59
CA ILE A 96 -1.83 -14.09 -1.50
C ILE A 96 -0.93 -14.35 -0.29
N ARG A 97 -0.42 -13.27 0.29
CA ARG A 97 0.46 -13.24 1.46
C ARG A 97 -0.11 -12.28 2.48
N PHE A 98 -0.25 -12.76 3.71
CA PHE A 98 -0.75 -11.98 4.84
C PHE A 98 0.43 -11.38 5.58
N CYS A 99 0.49 -10.06 5.64
CA CYS A 99 1.60 -9.31 6.18
C CYS A 99 1.19 -8.55 7.44
N VAL A 100 1.92 -8.74 8.53
CA VAL A 100 1.55 -8.17 9.84
C VAL A 100 2.16 -6.79 10.01
N LEU A 101 1.30 -5.79 10.26
CA LEU A 101 1.70 -4.45 10.66
C LEU A 101 2.21 -4.47 12.11
N SER A 102 3.40 -3.91 12.31
CA SER A 102 4.06 -3.80 13.61
C SER A 102 5.02 -2.60 13.65
N LYS A 103 5.55 -2.29 14.83
CA LYS A 103 6.61 -1.26 14.98
C LYS A 103 7.80 -1.52 14.06
N ALA A 104 8.14 -2.79 13.80
CA ALA A 104 9.24 -3.17 12.90
C ALA A 104 8.96 -2.85 11.43
N THR A 105 7.69 -2.81 11.04
CA THR A 105 7.24 -2.34 9.71
C THR A 105 7.02 -0.83 9.67
N GLY A 106 7.39 -0.14 10.75
CA GLY A 106 7.10 1.27 10.96
C GLY A 106 5.62 1.57 11.13
N TRP A 107 4.78 0.61 11.54
CA TRP A 107 3.40 0.91 11.90
C TRP A 107 3.33 1.63 13.26
N GLY A 108 2.39 2.57 13.38
CA GLY A 108 2.22 3.41 14.55
C GLY A 108 3.12 4.66 14.58
N ARG A 109 3.06 5.37 15.70
CA ARG A 109 3.79 6.63 15.92
C ARG A 109 5.27 6.36 16.21
N PRO A 110 6.23 6.99 15.50
CA PRO A 110 7.65 6.88 15.82
C PRO A 110 7.97 7.58 17.13
N SER A 111 9.01 7.12 17.83
CA SER A 111 9.42 7.68 19.12
C SER A 111 9.73 9.18 19.08
N SER A 112 10.31 9.64 17.98
CA SER A 112 10.60 11.06 17.73
C SER A 112 9.36 11.96 17.59
N GLN A 113 8.17 11.37 17.43
CA GLN A 113 6.91 12.11 17.29
C GLN A 113 5.98 11.92 18.50
N ILE A 114 6.42 11.25 19.57
CA ILE A 114 5.59 11.06 20.78
C ILE A 114 5.15 12.41 21.38
N HIS A 115 6.02 13.41 21.31
CA HIS A 115 5.79 14.76 21.85
C HIS A 115 5.12 15.72 20.87
N VAL A 116 4.93 15.32 19.62
CA VAL A 116 4.10 16.08 18.68
C VAL A 116 2.67 15.80 19.07
N GLU A 117 2.04 16.74 19.78
CA GLU A 117 0.59 16.71 19.96
C GLU A 117 -0.03 16.53 18.58
N ALA A 118 -0.95 15.56 18.44
CA ALA A 118 -1.62 15.32 17.17
C ALA A 118 -2.26 16.64 16.72
N SER A 119 -1.58 17.34 15.80
CA SER A 119 -1.87 18.73 15.49
C SER A 119 -3.12 18.76 14.64
N ARG A 120 -4.26 18.75 15.32
CA ARG A 120 -5.65 19.05 14.94
C ARG A 120 -6.53 18.28 15.91
N LYS A 121 -6.92 18.91 17.03
CA LYS A 121 -7.97 18.48 17.95
C LYS A 121 -9.02 17.59 17.24
N GLY A 122 -8.89 16.26 17.36
CA GLY A 122 -9.89 15.27 16.96
C GLY A 122 -10.22 15.09 15.47
N ARG A 123 -9.51 15.68 14.49
CA ARG A 123 -9.92 15.52 13.07
C ARG A 123 -9.60 14.14 12.49
N TRP A 124 -8.49 13.54 12.89
CA TRP A 124 -7.98 12.30 12.31
C TRP A 124 -7.58 11.30 13.41
N SER A 125 -7.91 10.02 13.22
CA SER A 125 -7.53 8.96 14.16
C SER A 125 -6.05 8.61 14.04
N GLU A 126 -5.47 8.06 15.11
CA GLU A 126 -4.08 7.55 15.10
C GLU A 126 -3.86 6.49 14.02
N GLY A 127 -4.86 5.63 13.79
CA GLY A 127 -4.82 4.62 12.72
C GLY A 127 -4.75 5.27 11.34
N TYR A 128 -5.51 6.34 11.10
CA TYR A 128 -5.47 7.07 9.84
C TYR A 128 -4.12 7.76 9.62
N LEU A 129 -3.54 8.40 10.65
CA LEU A 129 -2.21 9.00 10.56
C LEU A 129 -1.12 7.95 10.34
N SER A 130 -1.24 6.79 10.99
CA SER A 130 -0.33 5.65 10.78
C SER A 130 -0.43 5.11 9.36
N MET A 131 -1.64 4.99 8.81
CA MET A 131 -1.89 4.59 7.42
C MET A 131 -1.28 5.57 6.42
N ILE A 132 -1.47 6.89 6.60
CA ILE A 132 -0.84 7.91 5.77
C ILE A 132 0.67 7.75 5.80
N ARG A 133 1.27 7.69 7.00
CA ARG A 133 2.73 7.57 7.14
C ARG A 133 3.24 6.28 6.52
N TRP A 134 2.52 5.18 6.70
CA TRP A 134 2.91 3.88 6.17
C TRP A 134 2.97 3.89 4.65
N TYR A 135 1.91 4.40 3.98
CA TYR A 135 1.91 4.56 2.53
C TYR A 135 2.87 5.64 2.02
N ALA A 136 3.11 6.70 2.77
CA ALA A 136 3.98 7.78 2.32
C ALA A 136 5.48 7.41 2.43
N ILE A 137 5.86 6.61 3.43
CA ILE A 137 7.27 6.43 3.81
C ILE A 137 7.68 4.96 3.85
N THR A 138 7.01 4.13 4.66
CA THR A 138 7.59 2.84 5.07
C THR A 138 7.27 1.68 4.11
N CYS A 139 6.07 1.67 3.52
CA CYS A 139 5.59 0.59 2.65
C CYS A 139 6.59 0.31 1.52
N TRP A 140 7.04 1.35 0.81
CA TRP A 140 7.89 1.20 -0.37
C TRP A 140 9.24 0.56 -0.05
N GLN A 141 9.89 0.98 1.05
CA GLN A 141 11.17 0.39 1.47
C GLN A 141 11.00 -1.08 1.85
N ILE A 142 9.90 -1.43 2.50
CA ILE A 142 9.59 -2.81 2.84
C ILE A 142 9.42 -3.64 1.57
N LEU A 143 8.69 -3.15 0.58
CA LEU A 143 8.50 -3.86 -0.69
C LEU A 143 9.83 -4.05 -1.45
N VAL A 144 10.71 -3.05 -1.44
CA VAL A 144 12.10 -3.18 -1.96
C VAL A 144 12.84 -4.30 -1.23
N ASN A 145 12.81 -4.30 0.10
CA ASN A 145 13.51 -5.28 0.92
C ASN A 145 12.96 -6.70 0.73
N LEU A 146 11.66 -6.82 0.48
CA LEU A 146 11.00 -8.07 0.10
C LEU A 146 11.29 -8.50 -1.35
N GLY A 147 12.00 -7.67 -2.12
CA GLY A 147 12.44 -7.99 -3.48
C GLY A 147 11.43 -7.69 -4.58
N TYR A 148 10.41 -6.88 -4.31
CA TYR A 148 9.46 -6.42 -5.32
C TYR A 148 10.03 -5.27 -6.15
N GLU A 149 9.72 -5.26 -7.44
CA GLU A 149 10.16 -4.26 -8.41
C GLU A 149 9.06 -3.22 -8.65
N TYR A 150 7.81 -3.67 -8.81
CA TYR A 150 6.64 -2.82 -8.92
C TYR A 150 5.57 -3.21 -7.92
N ALA A 151 4.83 -2.21 -7.46
CA ALA A 151 3.70 -2.41 -6.55
C ALA A 151 2.49 -1.61 -7.03
N MET A 152 1.31 -2.25 -7.04
CA MET A 152 0.02 -1.66 -7.34
C MET A 152 -0.81 -1.56 -6.06
N ARG A 153 -1.09 -0.36 -5.57
CA ARG A 153 -1.90 -0.12 -4.37
C ARG A 153 -3.39 -0.11 -4.72
N PHE A 154 -4.16 -0.73 -3.84
CA PHE A 154 -5.60 -0.52 -3.71
C PHE A 154 -5.95 -0.18 -2.25
N ASP A 155 -7.02 0.61 -2.09
CA ASP A 155 -7.69 0.76 -0.79
C ASP A 155 -8.76 -0.34 -0.65
N ASP A 156 -9.20 -0.62 0.58
CA ASP A 156 -10.22 -1.64 0.88
C ASP A 156 -11.60 -1.39 0.24
N ASP A 157 -11.87 -0.16 -0.20
CA ASP A 157 -13.09 0.27 -0.87
C ASP A 157 -12.87 0.60 -2.36
N SER A 158 -11.77 0.11 -2.95
CA SER A 158 -11.45 0.36 -4.37
C SER A 158 -12.05 -0.68 -5.31
N PHE A 159 -12.76 -0.23 -6.35
CA PHE A 159 -13.41 -1.10 -7.33
C PHE A 159 -12.91 -0.82 -8.76
N LEU A 160 -12.69 -1.88 -9.53
CA LEU A 160 -12.49 -1.81 -10.97
C LEU A 160 -13.87 -1.90 -11.66
N LEU A 161 -14.16 -0.91 -12.50
CA LEU A 161 -15.44 -0.82 -13.25
C LEU A 161 -15.30 -1.29 -14.71
N SER A 162 -14.09 -1.60 -15.14
CA SER A 162 -13.79 -2.02 -16.50
C SER A 162 -12.73 -3.10 -16.48
N ARG A 163 -12.86 -4.04 -17.42
CA ARG A 163 -11.91 -5.13 -17.60
C ARG A 163 -10.53 -4.60 -18.04
N ILE A 164 -9.48 -5.19 -17.49
CA ILE A 164 -8.08 -4.94 -17.79
C ILE A 164 -7.48 -6.27 -18.26
N ASP A 165 -7.26 -6.38 -19.56
CA ASP A 165 -6.87 -7.63 -20.24
C ASP A 165 -5.37 -7.78 -20.51
N TYR A 166 -4.55 -6.94 -19.88
CA TYR A 166 -3.12 -6.87 -20.11
C TYR A 166 -2.37 -6.67 -18.80
N ASN A 167 -1.12 -7.13 -18.72
CA ASN A 167 -0.30 -6.95 -17.53
C ASN A 167 0.24 -5.50 -17.44
N LEU A 168 -0.27 -4.73 -16.48
CA LEU A 168 0.12 -3.34 -16.22
C LEU A 168 1.62 -3.20 -15.87
N PHE A 169 2.16 -4.12 -15.08
CA PHE A 169 3.58 -4.10 -14.69
C PHE A 169 4.50 -4.28 -15.90
N THR A 170 4.10 -5.12 -16.85
CA THR A 170 4.83 -5.31 -18.11
C THR A 170 4.81 -4.06 -18.98
N ILE A 171 3.69 -3.33 -19.02
CA ILE A 171 3.61 -2.04 -19.73
C ILE A 171 4.55 -1.02 -19.10
N LEU A 172 4.54 -0.87 -17.78
CA LEU A 172 5.43 0.07 -17.09
C LEU A 172 6.90 -0.24 -17.37
N ARG A 173 7.29 -1.52 -17.30
CA ARG A 173 8.65 -1.94 -17.68
C ARG A 173 9.00 -1.60 -19.12
N LYS A 174 8.13 -1.94 -20.08
CA LYS A 174 8.39 -1.73 -21.52
C LYS A 174 8.51 -0.25 -21.87
N THR A 175 7.72 0.60 -21.23
CA THR A 175 7.69 2.05 -21.48
C THR A 175 8.74 2.81 -20.67
N GLY A 176 9.40 2.16 -19.70
CA GLY A 176 10.27 2.85 -18.73
C GLY A 176 9.50 3.74 -17.75
N ALA A 177 8.18 3.60 -17.66
CA ALA A 177 7.35 4.39 -16.76
C ALA A 177 7.60 3.99 -15.31
N LYS A 178 7.83 5.00 -14.47
CA LYS A 178 8.13 4.81 -13.04
C LYS A 178 6.89 4.85 -12.15
N TYR A 179 5.82 5.46 -12.67
CA TYR A 179 4.61 5.69 -11.90
C TYR A 179 3.36 5.69 -12.79
N GLY A 180 2.25 5.16 -12.28
CA GLY A 180 0.93 5.21 -12.90
C GLY A 180 -0.15 5.61 -11.90
N PHE A 181 -1.10 6.43 -12.33
CA PHE A 181 -2.25 6.88 -11.53
C PHE A 181 -3.53 6.95 -12.38
N ARG A 182 -4.68 6.87 -11.73
CA ARG A 182 -6.01 6.98 -12.38
C ARG A 182 -6.69 8.33 -12.19
N SER A 183 -6.49 8.96 -11.04
CA SER A 183 -7.19 10.19 -10.67
C SER A 183 -6.21 11.19 -10.05
N VAL A 184 -6.50 12.48 -10.25
CA VAL A 184 -5.78 13.59 -9.62
C VAL A 184 -6.78 14.35 -8.77
N ALA A 185 -6.48 14.53 -7.49
CA ALA A 185 -7.25 15.35 -6.58
C ALA A 185 -6.43 16.59 -6.21
N ARG A 186 -7.09 17.75 -6.14
CA ARG A 186 -6.47 18.99 -5.65
C ARG A 186 -6.65 19.08 -4.14
N GLU A 187 -5.55 18.93 -3.42
CA GLU A 187 -5.50 19.14 -1.97
C GLU A 187 -5.16 20.61 -1.65
N CYS A 188 -5.77 21.17 -0.60
CA CYS A 188 -5.66 22.60 -0.25
C CYS A 188 -4.66 22.88 0.90
N ASP A 189 -3.72 21.97 1.20
CA ASP A 189 -2.78 22.18 2.30
C ASP A 189 -1.54 22.96 1.86
N ARG A 190 -1.55 24.27 2.16
CA ARG A 190 -0.41 25.16 1.88
C ARG A 190 0.86 24.75 2.66
N ASN A 191 0.72 24.09 3.81
CA ASN A 191 1.86 23.79 4.68
C ASN A 191 2.77 22.73 4.08
N PHE A 192 2.22 21.77 3.34
CA PHE A 192 3.04 20.73 2.70
C PHE A 192 3.89 21.32 1.57
N GLY A 193 3.34 22.23 0.77
CA GLY A 193 4.09 22.95 -0.26
C GLY A 193 5.29 23.69 0.31
N PHE A 194 5.07 24.50 1.35
CA PHE A 194 6.17 25.21 2.04
C PHE A 194 7.23 24.27 2.62
N PHE A 195 6.80 23.14 3.20
CA PHE A 195 7.74 22.13 3.69
C PHE A 195 8.61 21.58 2.58
N VAL A 196 8.02 21.21 1.44
CA VAL A 196 8.75 20.68 0.28
C VAL A 196 9.72 21.72 -0.29
N ASP A 197 9.27 22.96 -0.47
CA ASP A 197 10.11 24.05 -0.98
C ASP A 197 11.34 24.28 -0.07
N LYS A 198 11.12 24.30 1.24
CA LYS A 198 12.21 24.42 2.22
C LYS A 198 13.18 23.24 2.15
N TYR A 199 12.67 22.00 2.10
CA TYR A 199 13.50 20.80 2.01
C TYR A 199 14.39 20.81 0.75
N ILE A 200 13.82 21.19 -0.41
CA ILE A 200 14.56 21.30 -1.66
C ILE A 200 15.67 22.35 -1.54
N SER A 201 15.37 23.53 -0.97
CA SER A 201 16.35 24.61 -0.82
C SER A 201 17.54 24.27 0.09
N GLN A 202 17.36 23.32 1.02
CA GLN A 202 18.41 22.89 1.95
C GLN A 202 19.22 21.68 1.45
N SER A 203 18.77 21.04 0.36
CA SER A 203 19.37 19.83 -0.19
C SER A 203 20.25 20.09 -1.43
N GLN A 204 20.36 21.35 -1.86
CA GLN A 204 21.23 21.83 -2.93
C GLN A 204 22.49 22.46 -2.34
#